data_AF-A0A182SI11-F1
#
_entry.id   AF-A0A182SI11-F1
#
_cell.length_a   1.000
_cell.length_b   1.000
_cell.length_c   1.000
_cell.angle_alpha   90.00
_cell.angle_beta   90.00
_cell.angle_gamma   90.00
#
_symmetry.space_group_name_H-M   'P 1'
#
loop_
_entity.id
_entity.type
_entity.pdbx_description
1 polymer ?
#
loop_
_entity_poly.entity_id
_entity_poly.type
_entity_poly.pdbx_seq_one_letter_code
_entity_poly.pdbx_strand_id
1 'polypeptide(L)'
;MAPSYRTVQDILRKSGKGRSTIHGDSYHLRLAIMIILRAYQMHQLDNELDFTIAVEVAASGKFDDILYHCTSPRLPTGTLFIQAKHKLKDGNVSKPNGGSKITEKALLAAWDTKSAYSIPMYFMSFLEVDQNLPSGSRYVLCTNAGLEKNIESHFTIINPEQDNALLFCEDIGATCYQLSRDKPFPRLADILRDTCIAKLGKLFAEAVFAGTVVTLNDILVDTLYSFIHTCLVRLKPKPNDSSVSTFGFKKEFFNESDSTTTGKFQTAIRKEYETLAKDKQKYDSNSLYKLEVKIEIKRSFTATPNKRQANIFAEFDQKVHEFYAKFLLVCNSSNEEALREKAMTLLPRWCNVERGTAFDKLQSVLLDALKSDKPVPMGLKFVQQCFVDIEFKQNIGRLMSFSEEYLSSLRLKHSQVEVHPQYLKRSSVHAFLQNKSAFGVYQFDSLLDMTLSSYILMQMLSLSNCDTLFVDSAKYQTGEYMATILQNLLSYLKAVNHPTIKVITVLGKHDQVSINAMKKLSKKYCQKIIVVEKVSGDTPPNGGPMEWYFGNNVKHEAWSQMFKVNDLLLFGTVSPLSGIVDEADNLSFLLALLAL
;
A
#
# COMPACT_ATOMS: atom_id res chain seq x y z
N MET A 1 8.06 -7.39 14.45
CA MET A 1 7.87 -7.49 12.98
C MET A 1 7.61 -8.94 12.64
N ALA A 2 6.47 -9.25 12.03
CA ALA A 2 6.12 -10.63 11.67
C ALA A 2 7.09 -11.20 10.61
N PRO A 3 7.38 -12.52 10.60
CA PRO A 3 8.28 -13.15 9.64
C PRO A 3 7.90 -12.90 8.17
N SER A 4 6.60 -12.82 7.85
CA SER A 4 6.07 -12.58 6.50
C SER A 4 6.52 -11.23 5.91
N TYR A 5 6.59 -10.19 6.74
CA TYR A 5 6.96 -8.84 6.28
C TYR A 5 8.43 -8.76 5.85
N ARG A 6 9.31 -9.51 6.53
CA ARG A 6 10.73 -9.61 6.13
C ARG A 6 10.86 -10.28 4.76
N THR A 7 10.12 -11.35 4.52
CA THR A 7 10.12 -12.04 3.22
C THR A 7 9.65 -11.12 2.09
N VAL A 8 8.58 -10.34 2.31
CA VAL A 8 8.10 -9.36 1.32
C VAL A 8 9.15 -8.28 1.04
N GLN A 9 9.80 -7.75 2.07
CA GLN A 9 10.89 -6.79 1.88
C GLN A 9 12.08 -7.38 1.11
N ASP A 10 12.43 -8.63 1.36
CA ASP A 10 13.51 -9.32 0.66
C ASP A 10 13.17 -9.57 -0.81
N ILE A 11 11.90 -9.87 -1.13
CA ILE A 11 11.41 -9.97 -2.51
C ILE A 11 11.57 -8.64 -3.24
N LEU A 12 11.10 -7.54 -2.64
CA LEU A 12 11.21 -6.21 -3.22
C LEU A 12 12.67 -5.79 -3.44
N ARG A 13 13.57 -6.16 -2.51
CA ARG A 13 15.01 -5.86 -2.61
C ARG A 13 15.71 -6.66 -3.71
N LYS A 14 15.32 -7.92 -3.90
CA LYS A 14 15.87 -8.84 -4.92
C LYS A 14 15.27 -8.61 -6.29
N SER A 15 14.09 -7.98 -6.36
CA SER A 15 13.43 -7.66 -7.61
C SER A 15 14.21 -6.60 -8.37
N GLY A 16 14.55 -6.92 -9.62
CA GLY A 16 15.09 -5.97 -10.58
C GLY A 16 14.02 -5.07 -11.18
N LYS A 17 14.42 -4.25 -12.16
CA LYS A 17 13.52 -3.39 -12.93
C LYS A 17 12.49 -4.23 -13.69
N GLY A 18 11.21 -3.94 -13.49
CA GLY A 18 10.13 -4.50 -14.31
C GLY A 18 10.15 -3.97 -15.74
N ARG A 19 9.50 -4.68 -16.66
CA ARG A 19 9.43 -4.28 -18.07
C ARG A 19 8.21 -3.38 -18.28
N SER A 20 8.28 -2.13 -17.81
CA SER A 20 7.20 -1.16 -18.07
C SER A 20 7.15 -0.81 -19.56
N THR A 21 5.97 -0.95 -20.16
CA THR A 21 5.67 -0.43 -21.49
C THR A 21 4.54 0.58 -21.37
N ILE A 22 4.89 1.87 -21.43
CA ILE A 22 4.07 3.08 -21.20
C ILE A 22 2.63 3.06 -21.79
N HIS A 23 2.34 2.23 -22.80
CA HIS A 23 1.03 2.12 -23.43
C HIS A 23 0.14 0.96 -22.94
N GLY A 24 0.65 0.02 -22.13
CA GLY A 24 -0.15 -1.00 -21.44
C GLY A 24 -0.68 -0.57 -20.06
N ASP A 25 -0.38 0.67 -19.65
CA ASP A 25 -0.08 1.01 -18.25
C ASP A 25 -1.18 1.81 -17.50
N SER A 26 -2.39 2.00 -18.03
CA SER A 26 -3.43 2.75 -17.28
C SER A 26 -4.33 1.84 -16.45
N TYR A 27 -4.79 0.72 -16.99
CA TYR A 27 -5.66 -0.21 -16.27
C TYR A 27 -5.00 -0.82 -15.02
N HIS A 28 -3.73 -1.27 -15.12
CA HIS A 28 -3.01 -1.84 -13.99
C HIS A 28 -2.77 -0.80 -12.86
N LEU A 29 -2.57 0.48 -13.22
CA LEU A 29 -2.36 1.59 -12.29
C LEU A 29 -3.64 1.88 -11.54
N ARG A 30 -4.77 1.98 -12.26
CA ARG A 30 -6.07 2.20 -11.63
C ARG A 30 -6.46 1.04 -10.72
N LEU A 31 -6.12 -0.20 -11.10
CA LEU A 31 -6.30 -1.36 -10.22
C LEU A 31 -5.44 -1.24 -8.95
N ALA A 32 -4.17 -0.85 -9.08
CA ALA A 32 -3.29 -0.60 -7.92
C ALA A 32 -3.85 0.50 -7.00
N ILE A 33 -4.38 1.60 -7.56
CA ILE A 33 -5.03 2.66 -6.78
C ILE A 33 -6.25 2.12 -6.02
N MET A 34 -7.09 1.30 -6.66
CA MET A 34 -8.24 0.68 -6.00
C MET A 34 -7.80 -0.15 -4.78
N ILE A 35 -6.77 -0.97 -4.94
CA ILE A 35 -6.21 -1.78 -3.86
C ILE A 35 -5.66 -0.89 -2.73
N ILE A 36 -4.90 0.16 -3.07
CA ILE A 36 -4.35 1.12 -2.10
C ILE A 36 -5.47 1.80 -1.31
N LEU A 37 -6.50 2.31 -1.98
CA LEU A 37 -7.61 3.02 -1.33
C LEU A 37 -8.41 2.07 -0.43
N ARG A 38 -8.69 0.84 -0.88
CA ARG A 38 -9.35 -0.17 -0.05
C ARG A 38 -8.51 -0.55 1.17
N ALA A 39 -7.22 -0.85 1.00
CA ALA A 39 -6.32 -1.19 2.10
C ALA A 39 -6.22 -0.03 3.12
N TYR A 40 -6.16 1.21 2.62
CA TYR A 40 -6.16 2.39 3.48
C TYR A 40 -7.47 2.55 4.25
N GLN A 41 -8.64 2.35 3.61
CA GLN A 41 -9.92 2.37 4.32
C GLN A 41 -10.00 1.29 5.40
N MET A 42 -9.50 0.08 5.12
CA MET A 42 -9.44 -0.99 6.11
C MET A 42 -8.57 -0.60 7.31
N HIS A 43 -7.41 0.01 7.08
CA HIS A 43 -6.58 0.56 8.17
C HIS A 43 -7.29 1.65 8.99
N GLN A 44 -8.13 2.49 8.36
CA GLN A 44 -8.90 3.49 9.10
C GLN A 44 -9.95 2.85 10.03
N LEU A 45 -10.40 1.62 9.73
CA LEU A 45 -11.34 0.85 10.56
C LEU A 45 -10.62 -0.02 11.60
N ASP A 46 -9.46 -0.58 11.25
CA ASP A 46 -8.58 -1.37 12.11
C ASP A 46 -7.15 -0.79 12.06
N ASN A 47 -6.80 0.00 13.08
CA ASN A 47 -5.50 0.66 13.17
C ASN A 47 -4.32 -0.31 13.40
N GLU A 48 -4.60 -1.58 13.69
CA GLU A 48 -3.59 -2.65 13.80
C GLU A 48 -3.30 -3.32 12.45
N LEU A 49 -4.12 -3.05 11.42
CA LEU A 49 -3.89 -3.54 10.06
C LEU A 49 -2.72 -2.79 9.43
N ASP A 50 -1.73 -3.52 8.94
CA ASP A 50 -0.64 -3.00 8.13
C ASP A 50 -0.74 -3.56 6.71
N PHE A 51 -0.26 -2.78 5.74
CA PHE A 51 -0.31 -3.15 4.34
C PHE A 51 0.90 -2.64 3.56
N THR A 52 1.19 -3.29 2.45
CA THR A 52 2.22 -2.88 1.50
C THR A 52 1.78 -3.26 0.10
N ILE A 53 1.80 -2.28 -0.81
CA ILE A 53 1.56 -2.46 -2.24
C ILE A 53 2.86 -2.13 -2.97
N ALA A 54 3.20 -2.89 -4.00
CA ALA A 54 4.26 -2.54 -4.93
C ALA A 54 3.83 -2.90 -6.34
N VAL A 55 4.41 -2.23 -7.32
CA VAL A 55 4.15 -2.46 -8.75
C VAL A 55 5.42 -2.93 -9.44
N GLU A 56 5.29 -3.68 -10.54
CA GLU A 56 6.41 -4.15 -11.37
C GLU A 56 7.45 -5.00 -10.60
N VAL A 57 6.96 -5.94 -9.78
CA VAL A 57 7.76 -6.85 -8.94
C VAL A 57 8.20 -8.08 -9.73
N ALA A 58 9.19 -7.89 -10.62
CA ALA A 58 9.76 -8.91 -11.50
C ALA A 58 10.16 -10.24 -10.81
N ALA A 59 10.51 -10.21 -9.52
CA ALA A 59 10.78 -11.43 -8.73
C ALA A 59 9.59 -12.40 -8.62
N SER A 60 8.39 -11.95 -9.01
CA SER A 60 7.13 -12.72 -8.96
C SER A 60 6.80 -13.42 -10.28
N GLY A 61 7.72 -13.41 -11.24
CA GLY A 61 7.55 -14.07 -12.54
C GLY A 61 6.47 -13.39 -13.38
N LYS A 62 5.46 -14.14 -13.82
CA LYS A 62 4.31 -13.65 -14.62
C LYS A 62 3.22 -12.97 -13.79
N PHE A 63 3.43 -12.78 -12.49
CA PHE A 63 2.49 -12.12 -11.59
C PHE A 63 3.13 -10.86 -10.99
N ASP A 64 3.80 -10.10 -11.85
CA ASP A 64 4.69 -9.00 -11.51
C ASP A 64 4.01 -7.62 -11.51
N ASP A 65 2.82 -7.46 -12.08
CA ASP A 65 2.21 -6.12 -12.19
C ASP A 65 1.95 -5.49 -10.82
N ILE A 66 1.35 -6.23 -9.86
CA ILE A 66 1.01 -5.71 -8.53
C ILE A 66 1.25 -6.77 -7.45
N LEU A 67 2.03 -6.41 -6.44
CA LEU A 67 2.10 -7.11 -5.16
C LEU A 67 1.21 -6.40 -4.15
N TYR A 68 0.32 -7.14 -3.49
CA TYR A 68 -0.44 -6.66 -2.33
C TYR A 68 -0.22 -7.58 -1.13
N HIS A 69 0.27 -7.01 -0.04
CA HIS A 69 0.43 -7.69 1.24
C HIS A 69 -0.35 -6.96 2.32
N CYS A 70 -1.10 -7.70 3.14
CA CYS A 70 -1.77 -7.16 4.32
C CYS A 70 -1.64 -8.11 5.52
N THR A 71 -1.50 -7.52 6.71
CA THR A 71 -1.38 -8.25 7.98
C THR A 71 -2.19 -7.53 9.05
N SER A 72 -2.90 -8.27 9.91
CA SER A 72 -3.51 -7.73 11.13
C SER A 72 -3.37 -8.79 12.24
N PRO A 73 -3.22 -8.40 13.52
CA PRO A 73 -3.28 -9.35 14.64
C PRO A 73 -4.60 -10.12 14.72
N ARG A 74 -5.67 -9.59 14.12
CA ARG A 74 -7.04 -10.11 14.22
C ARG A 74 -7.45 -10.93 13.00
N LEU A 75 -6.72 -10.81 11.89
CA LEU A 75 -7.11 -11.35 10.60
C LEU A 75 -5.95 -12.14 9.97
N PRO A 76 -6.25 -13.18 9.17
CA PRO A 76 -5.23 -13.90 8.42
C PRO A 76 -4.39 -12.96 7.55
N THR A 77 -3.08 -13.22 7.50
CA THR A 77 -2.17 -12.52 6.58
C THR A 77 -2.51 -12.88 5.14
N GLY A 78 -2.62 -11.88 4.28
CA GLY A 78 -2.87 -12.06 2.84
C GLY A 78 -1.69 -11.55 2.02
N THR A 79 -1.21 -12.36 1.06
CA THR A 79 -0.24 -11.93 0.05
C THR A 79 -0.74 -12.33 -1.33
N LEU A 80 -0.94 -11.35 -2.21
CA LEU A 80 -1.40 -11.52 -3.57
C LEU A 80 -0.34 -11.01 -4.55
N PHE A 81 -0.04 -11.83 -5.54
CA PHE A 81 0.74 -11.46 -6.72
C PHE A 81 -0.21 -11.41 -7.91
N ILE A 82 -0.38 -10.23 -8.50
CA ILE A 82 -1.46 -9.95 -9.43
C ILE A 82 -0.86 -9.63 -10.80
N GLN A 83 -1.37 -10.30 -11.83
CA GLN A 83 -1.23 -9.92 -13.22
C GLN A 83 -2.55 -9.31 -13.68
N ALA A 84 -2.52 -8.05 -14.11
CA ALA A 84 -3.63 -7.31 -14.68
C ALA A 84 -3.66 -7.49 -16.22
N LYS A 85 -4.81 -7.84 -16.78
CA LYS A 85 -5.04 -7.91 -18.23
C LYS A 85 -6.27 -7.11 -18.61
N HIS A 86 -6.07 -6.07 -19.41
CA HIS A 86 -7.16 -5.27 -19.96
C HIS A 86 -7.51 -5.74 -21.36
N LYS A 87 -8.78 -6.01 -21.62
CA LYS A 87 -9.31 -6.26 -22.95
C LYS A 87 -10.11 -5.03 -23.37
N LEU A 88 -9.58 -4.30 -24.36
CA LEU A 88 -10.28 -3.19 -24.99
C LEU A 88 -11.51 -3.73 -25.71
N LYS A 89 -12.63 -3.01 -25.64
CA LYS A 89 -13.80 -3.34 -26.48
C LYS A 89 -13.39 -3.09 -27.93
N ASP A 90 -13.46 -4.12 -28.77
CA ASP A 90 -13.34 -3.93 -30.21
C ASP A 90 -14.36 -2.86 -30.65
N GLY A 91 -13.93 -1.87 -31.43
CA GLY A 91 -14.68 -0.66 -31.78
C GLY A 91 -15.97 -0.86 -32.58
N ASN A 92 -16.55 -2.07 -32.62
CA ASN A 92 -17.87 -2.32 -33.20
C ASN A 92 -18.97 -2.12 -32.15
N VAL A 93 -19.60 -0.94 -32.26
CA VAL A 93 -20.56 -0.29 -31.35
C VAL A 93 -21.96 -0.94 -31.37
N SER A 94 -22.07 -2.24 -31.07
CA SER A 94 -23.40 -2.88 -31.11
C SER A 94 -23.64 -3.96 -30.06
N LYS A 95 -23.11 -3.79 -28.84
CA LYS A 95 -23.67 -4.41 -27.61
C LYS A 95 -23.20 -3.70 -26.34
N PRO A 96 -24.06 -2.91 -25.67
CA PRO A 96 -23.79 -2.50 -24.31
C PRO A 96 -23.95 -3.75 -23.41
N ASN A 97 -22.97 -4.00 -22.53
CA ASN A 97 -22.95 -5.04 -21.49
C ASN A 97 -22.56 -6.49 -21.85
N GLY A 98 -21.95 -6.74 -23.02
CA GLY A 98 -21.30 -8.03 -23.31
C GLY A 98 -19.78 -7.91 -23.31
N GLY A 99 -19.13 -7.95 -22.14
CA GLY A 99 -17.66 -8.03 -22.06
C GLY A 99 -17.16 -9.20 -22.91
N SER A 100 -16.10 -8.97 -23.69
CA SER A 100 -15.48 -10.02 -24.48
C SER A 100 -15.07 -11.18 -23.58
N LYS A 101 -15.49 -12.40 -23.91
CA LYS A 101 -15.28 -13.56 -23.04
C LYS A 101 -13.90 -14.19 -23.23
N ILE A 102 -13.39 -14.80 -22.16
CA ILE A 102 -12.24 -15.68 -22.17
C ILE A 102 -12.75 -17.06 -22.56
N THR A 103 -12.18 -17.65 -23.59
CA THR A 103 -12.57 -18.95 -24.13
C THR A 103 -11.72 -20.07 -23.54
N GLU A 104 -12.22 -21.31 -23.61
CA GLU A 104 -11.45 -22.51 -23.25
C GLU A 104 -10.09 -22.56 -23.98
N LYS A 105 -10.09 -22.31 -25.29
CA LYS A 105 -8.87 -22.28 -26.10
C LYS A 105 -7.83 -21.28 -25.58
N ALA A 106 -8.26 -20.12 -25.07
CA ALA A 106 -7.35 -19.11 -24.54
C ALA A 106 -6.71 -19.55 -23.21
N LEU A 107 -7.49 -20.19 -22.34
CA LEU A 107 -7.03 -20.74 -21.06
C LEU A 107 -6.09 -21.94 -21.24
N LEU A 108 -6.38 -22.79 -22.22
CA LEU A 108 -5.62 -24.01 -22.53
C LEU A 108 -4.48 -23.80 -23.55
N ALA A 109 -4.24 -22.57 -23.99
CA ALA A 109 -3.18 -22.25 -24.93
C ALA A 109 -1.81 -22.64 -24.36
N ALA A 110 -0.91 -23.14 -25.21
CA ALA A 110 0.43 -23.56 -24.79
C ALA A 110 1.24 -22.41 -24.16
N TRP A 111 2.15 -22.76 -23.26
CA TRP A 111 2.89 -21.81 -22.41
C TRP A 111 3.79 -20.84 -23.18
N ASP A 112 4.24 -21.24 -24.37
CA ASP A 112 5.13 -20.48 -25.27
C ASP A 112 4.35 -19.60 -26.26
N THR A 113 3.01 -19.62 -26.19
CA THR A 113 2.17 -18.76 -27.03
C THR A 113 2.05 -17.35 -26.46
N LYS A 114 1.63 -16.40 -27.31
CA LYS A 114 1.29 -15.03 -26.89
C LYS A 114 -0.11 -14.93 -26.26
N SER A 115 -0.72 -16.05 -25.82
CA SER A 115 -2.04 -16.02 -25.19
C SER A 115 -1.96 -15.40 -23.79
N ALA A 116 -2.58 -14.24 -23.62
CA ALA A 116 -2.56 -13.49 -22.35
C ALA A 116 -3.24 -14.22 -21.17
N TYR A 117 -4.07 -15.23 -21.45
CA TYR A 117 -4.85 -15.96 -20.45
C TYR A 117 -4.42 -17.42 -20.27
N SER A 118 -3.28 -17.83 -20.85
CA SER A 118 -2.79 -19.22 -20.78
C SER A 118 -2.51 -19.66 -19.34
N ILE A 119 -3.34 -20.56 -18.80
CA ILE A 119 -3.08 -21.21 -17.50
C ILE A 119 -1.73 -21.95 -17.52
N PRO A 120 -1.34 -22.68 -18.59
CA PRO A 120 -0.01 -23.29 -18.67
C PRO A 120 1.16 -22.31 -18.48
N MET A 121 1.06 -21.09 -19.03
CA MET A 121 2.09 -20.06 -18.84
C MET A 121 2.21 -19.65 -17.37
N TYR A 122 1.08 -19.42 -16.70
CA TYR A 122 1.05 -19.04 -15.29
C TYR A 122 1.48 -20.18 -14.36
N PHE A 123 1.16 -21.43 -14.70
CA PHE A 123 1.63 -22.59 -13.95
C PHE A 123 3.15 -22.75 -14.03
N MET A 124 3.74 -22.56 -15.21
CA MET A 124 5.21 -22.57 -15.35
C MET A 124 5.85 -21.47 -14.49
N SER A 125 5.28 -20.27 -14.51
CA SER A 125 5.78 -19.19 -13.65
C SER A 125 5.64 -19.52 -12.16
N PHE A 126 4.55 -20.17 -11.76
CA PHE A 126 4.34 -20.62 -10.37
C PHE A 126 5.45 -21.59 -9.93
N LEU A 127 5.78 -22.58 -10.77
CA LEU A 127 6.88 -23.50 -10.50
C LEU A 127 8.23 -22.78 -10.37
N GLU A 128 8.47 -21.70 -11.10
CA GLU A 128 9.73 -20.96 -11.04
C GLU A 128 9.88 -20.13 -9.75
N VAL A 129 8.79 -19.59 -9.19
CA VAL A 129 8.87 -18.56 -8.14
C VAL A 129 8.35 -18.99 -6.76
N ASP A 130 7.40 -19.94 -6.65
CA ASP A 130 6.63 -20.15 -5.41
C ASP A 130 7.47 -20.48 -4.17
N GLN A 131 8.56 -21.25 -4.33
CA GLN A 131 9.45 -21.59 -3.21
C GLN A 131 10.14 -20.38 -2.58
N ASN A 132 10.25 -19.28 -3.32
CA ASN A 132 10.91 -18.06 -2.89
C ASN A 132 9.93 -17.04 -2.28
N LEU A 133 8.63 -17.36 -2.26
CA LEU A 133 7.57 -16.46 -1.82
C LEU A 133 7.02 -16.87 -0.43
N PRO A 134 6.36 -15.96 0.31
CA PRO A 134 5.79 -16.28 1.61
C PRO A 134 4.83 -17.46 1.55
N SER A 135 4.84 -18.32 2.56
CA SER A 135 3.85 -19.37 2.72
C SER A 135 2.44 -18.74 2.76
N GLY A 136 1.52 -19.25 1.95
CA GLY A 136 0.17 -18.69 1.81
C GLY A 136 0.00 -17.63 0.71
N SER A 137 1.04 -17.38 -0.10
CA SER A 137 0.93 -16.53 -1.29
C SER A 137 -0.09 -17.06 -2.29
N ARG A 138 -0.86 -16.15 -2.88
CA ARG A 138 -1.84 -16.44 -3.93
C ARG A 138 -1.51 -15.67 -5.21
N TYR A 139 -1.86 -16.26 -6.34
CA TYR A 139 -1.56 -15.75 -7.66
C TYR A 139 -2.85 -15.38 -8.36
N VAL A 140 -2.96 -14.14 -8.80
CA VAL A 140 -4.21 -13.58 -9.29
C VAL A 140 -4.03 -13.15 -10.74
N LEU A 141 -4.82 -13.71 -11.65
CA LEU A 141 -5.03 -13.12 -12.96
C LEU A 141 -6.29 -12.26 -12.92
N CYS A 142 -6.13 -10.93 -12.92
CA CYS A 142 -7.22 -9.97 -12.84
C CYS A 142 -7.52 -9.36 -14.21
N THR A 143 -8.79 -9.36 -14.62
CA THR A 143 -9.19 -8.88 -15.93
C THR A 143 -10.64 -8.37 -15.97
N ASN A 144 -10.89 -7.43 -16.87
CA ASN A 144 -12.22 -6.95 -17.20
C ASN A 144 -13.00 -7.91 -18.14
N ALA A 145 -12.33 -8.94 -18.67
CA ALA A 145 -12.99 -9.97 -19.47
C ALA A 145 -13.84 -10.90 -18.59
N GLY A 146 -14.96 -11.38 -19.13
CA GLY A 146 -15.81 -12.38 -18.48
C GLY A 146 -15.41 -13.80 -18.87
N LEU A 147 -15.88 -14.79 -18.12
CA LEU A 147 -15.73 -16.20 -18.50
C LEU A 147 -16.82 -16.64 -19.47
N GLU A 148 -16.51 -17.64 -20.30
CA GLU A 148 -17.49 -18.34 -21.10
C GLU A 148 -18.32 -19.30 -20.22
N LYS A 149 -19.64 -19.33 -20.42
CA LYS A 149 -20.56 -20.04 -19.49
C LYS A 149 -20.27 -21.54 -19.38
N ASN A 150 -19.80 -22.15 -20.47
CA ASN A 150 -19.44 -23.56 -20.52
C ASN A 150 -18.22 -23.88 -19.64
N ILE A 151 -17.28 -22.96 -19.47
CA ILE A 151 -16.09 -23.17 -18.65
C ILE A 151 -16.27 -22.74 -17.19
N GLU A 152 -17.21 -21.85 -16.88
CA GLU A 152 -17.50 -21.40 -15.51
C GLU A 152 -17.77 -22.57 -14.54
N SER A 153 -18.34 -23.66 -15.04
CA SER A 153 -18.68 -24.85 -14.24
C SER A 153 -17.46 -25.58 -13.65
N HIS A 154 -16.26 -25.33 -14.18
CA HIS A 154 -14.99 -25.89 -13.70
C HIS A 154 -14.32 -25.04 -12.62
N PHE A 155 -14.96 -23.96 -12.21
CA PHE A 155 -14.48 -23.07 -11.16
C PHE A 155 -15.43 -23.03 -9.96
N THR A 156 -14.86 -22.87 -8.78
CA THR A 156 -15.58 -22.49 -7.57
C THR A 156 -15.54 -20.97 -7.45
N ILE A 157 -16.69 -20.35 -7.18
CA ILE A 157 -16.76 -18.91 -6.90
C ILE A 157 -16.36 -18.68 -5.46
N ILE A 158 -15.39 -17.78 -5.25
CA ILE A 158 -14.93 -17.36 -3.93
C ILE A 158 -15.66 -16.09 -3.53
N ASN A 159 -16.23 -16.05 -2.32
CA ASN A 159 -16.81 -14.83 -1.76
C ASN A 159 -15.69 -13.93 -1.21
N PRO A 160 -15.45 -12.74 -1.78
CA PRO A 160 -14.38 -11.85 -1.31
C PRO A 160 -14.60 -11.35 0.13
N GLU A 161 -15.84 -11.24 0.62
CA GLU A 161 -16.14 -10.80 1.99
C GLU A 161 -15.49 -11.66 3.08
N GLN A 162 -15.19 -12.93 2.78
CA GLN A 162 -14.57 -13.86 3.71
C GLN A 162 -13.05 -13.73 3.74
N ASP A 163 -12.47 -12.90 2.87
CA ASP A 163 -11.04 -12.75 2.69
C ASP A 163 -10.64 -11.29 2.50
N ASN A 164 -10.07 -10.72 3.56
CA ASN A 164 -9.67 -9.32 3.61
C ASN A 164 -8.73 -8.89 2.47
N ALA A 165 -7.91 -9.80 1.94
CA ALA A 165 -7.02 -9.47 0.83
C ALA A 165 -7.77 -9.39 -0.51
N LEU A 166 -8.95 -9.99 -0.61
CA LEU A 166 -9.79 -9.99 -1.81
C LEU A 166 -10.91 -8.93 -1.77
N LEU A 167 -11.13 -8.20 -0.68
CA LEU A 167 -12.21 -7.21 -0.58
C LEU A 167 -12.21 -6.16 -1.71
N PHE A 168 -11.04 -5.82 -2.27
CA PHE A 168 -10.97 -4.90 -3.42
C PHE A 168 -11.69 -5.45 -4.67
N CYS A 169 -11.89 -6.77 -4.77
CA CYS A 169 -12.60 -7.41 -5.88
C CYS A 169 -14.06 -6.96 -5.97
N GLU A 170 -14.71 -6.72 -4.82
CA GLU A 170 -16.07 -6.17 -4.78
C GLU A 170 -16.11 -4.74 -5.33
N ASP A 171 -15.12 -3.92 -4.95
CA ASP A 171 -15.04 -2.54 -5.42
C ASP A 171 -14.89 -2.49 -6.92
N ILE A 172 -14.02 -3.32 -7.49
CA ILE A 172 -13.87 -3.38 -8.94
C ILE A 172 -15.04 -4.12 -9.62
N GLY A 173 -16.01 -4.65 -8.88
CA GLY A 173 -17.18 -5.38 -9.40
C GLY A 173 -16.83 -6.71 -10.05
N ALA A 174 -15.74 -7.33 -9.63
CA ALA A 174 -15.25 -8.58 -10.20
C ALA A 174 -15.83 -9.81 -9.51
N THR A 175 -15.76 -10.94 -10.21
CA THR A 175 -16.05 -12.26 -9.67
C THR A 175 -14.74 -13.03 -9.51
N CYS A 176 -14.52 -13.60 -8.33
CA CYS A 176 -13.33 -14.40 -8.02
C CYS A 176 -13.60 -15.87 -8.27
N TYR A 177 -12.82 -16.47 -9.17
CA TYR A 177 -12.90 -17.88 -9.52
C TYR A 177 -11.64 -18.61 -9.06
N GLN A 178 -11.81 -19.81 -8.52
CA GLN A 178 -10.73 -20.74 -8.20
C GLN A 178 -10.97 -22.06 -8.95
N LEU A 179 -9.92 -22.73 -9.41
CA LEU A 179 -10.05 -24.01 -10.09
C LEU A 179 -10.67 -25.06 -9.15
N SER A 180 -11.76 -25.69 -9.59
CA SER A 180 -12.46 -26.68 -8.77
C SER A 180 -11.75 -28.02 -8.79
N ARG A 181 -11.55 -28.60 -7.59
CA ARG A 181 -11.06 -29.97 -7.45
C ARG A 181 -12.16 -31.00 -7.74
N ASP A 182 -13.39 -30.68 -7.34
CA ASP A 182 -14.54 -31.58 -7.49
C ASP A 182 -15.07 -31.60 -8.93
N LYS A 183 -14.85 -30.51 -9.67
CA LYS A 183 -15.24 -30.34 -11.07
C LYS A 183 -14.01 -30.00 -11.92
N PRO A 184 -13.11 -30.97 -12.14
CA PRO A 184 -11.83 -30.71 -12.80
C PRO A 184 -12.05 -30.14 -14.20
N PHE A 185 -11.23 -29.14 -14.56
CA PHE A 185 -11.20 -28.60 -15.91
C PHE A 185 -10.70 -29.69 -16.87
N PRO A 186 -11.50 -30.14 -17.85
CA PRO A 186 -11.12 -31.21 -18.77
C PRO A 186 -9.76 -30.96 -19.42
N ARG A 187 -8.90 -31.99 -19.44
CA ARG A 187 -7.58 -31.98 -20.08
C ARG A 187 -6.56 -30.99 -19.53
N LEU A 188 -6.91 -30.12 -18.57
CA LEU A 188 -5.99 -29.11 -18.06
C LEU A 188 -4.75 -29.76 -17.44
N ALA A 189 -4.92 -30.76 -16.56
CA ALA A 189 -3.79 -31.46 -15.94
C ALA A 189 -2.87 -32.13 -16.99
N ASP A 190 -3.45 -32.71 -18.05
CA ASP A 190 -2.67 -33.30 -19.15
C ASP A 190 -1.87 -32.24 -19.92
N ILE A 191 -2.48 -31.08 -20.17
CA ILE A 191 -1.83 -29.96 -20.85
C ILE A 191 -0.73 -29.35 -19.98
N LEU A 192 -0.95 -29.22 -18.67
CA LEU A 192 0.08 -28.76 -17.73
C LEU A 192 1.26 -29.74 -17.69
N ARG A 193 0.99 -31.04 -17.73
CA ARG A 193 2.02 -32.07 -17.79
C ARG A 193 2.80 -32.01 -19.09
N ASP A 194 2.12 -31.98 -20.23
CA ASP A 194 2.74 -31.86 -21.55
C ASP A 194 3.59 -30.58 -21.65
N THR A 195 3.12 -29.49 -21.02
CA THR A 195 3.86 -28.22 -20.91
C THR A 195 5.16 -28.39 -20.12
N CYS A 196 5.11 -29.03 -18.95
CA CYS A 196 6.31 -29.28 -18.14
C CYS A 196 7.30 -30.18 -18.89
N ILE A 197 6.80 -31.21 -19.58
CA ILE A 197 7.61 -32.12 -20.39
C ILE A 197 8.28 -31.40 -21.55
N ALA A 198 7.56 -30.52 -22.25
CA ALA A 198 8.11 -29.72 -23.34
C ALA A 198 9.20 -28.76 -22.83
N LYS A 199 8.97 -28.08 -21.71
CA LYS A 199 9.96 -27.19 -21.08
C LYS A 199 11.20 -27.95 -20.60
N LEU A 200 11.00 -29.12 -19.98
CA LEU A 200 12.09 -29.99 -19.56
C LEU A 200 12.94 -30.44 -20.75
N GLY A 201 12.29 -30.81 -21.87
CA GLY A 201 12.97 -31.18 -23.12
C GLY A 201 13.83 -30.06 -23.67
N LYS A 202 13.30 -28.83 -23.68
CA LYS A 202 14.06 -27.63 -24.05
C LYS A 202 15.27 -27.41 -23.13
N LEU A 203 15.08 -27.48 -21.81
CA LEU A 203 16.15 -27.32 -20.83
C LEU A 203 17.28 -28.35 -21.02
N PHE A 204 16.91 -29.61 -21.26
CA PHE A 204 17.89 -30.67 -21.52
C PHE A 204 18.62 -30.46 -22.84
N ALA A 205 17.92 -30.07 -23.91
CA ALA A 205 18.56 -29.76 -25.19
C ALA A 205 19.56 -28.61 -25.07
N GLU A 206 19.19 -27.52 -24.41
CA GLU A 206 20.06 -26.37 -24.14
C GLU A 206 21.31 -26.79 -23.34
N ALA A 207 21.12 -27.57 -22.27
CA ALA A 207 22.22 -28.01 -21.43
C ALA A 207 23.20 -28.94 -22.17
N VAL A 208 22.69 -29.88 -22.97
CA VAL A 208 23.55 -30.76 -23.78
C VAL A 208 24.29 -29.97 -24.84
N PHE A 209 23.61 -29.05 -25.54
CA PHE A 209 24.22 -28.24 -26.58
C PHE A 209 25.32 -27.30 -26.03
N ALA A 210 25.09 -26.71 -24.85
CA ALA A 210 26.05 -25.84 -24.18
C ALA A 210 27.13 -26.61 -23.39
N GLY A 211 26.95 -27.91 -23.15
CA GLY A 211 27.82 -28.73 -22.29
C GLY A 211 27.73 -28.36 -20.80
N THR A 212 26.64 -27.71 -20.38
CA THR A 212 26.40 -27.23 -19.01
C THR A 212 25.75 -28.32 -18.14
N VAL A 213 25.73 -28.07 -16.83
CA VAL A 213 25.11 -28.96 -15.84
C VAL A 213 23.67 -28.53 -15.60
N VAL A 214 22.74 -29.48 -15.70
CA VAL A 214 21.38 -29.31 -15.21
C VAL A 214 21.38 -29.44 -13.69
N THR A 215 20.96 -28.38 -12.99
CA THR A 215 20.94 -28.37 -11.52
C THR A 215 19.62 -28.93 -11.00
N LEU A 216 19.67 -29.78 -9.97
CA LEU A 216 18.45 -30.24 -9.27
C LEU A 216 17.73 -29.11 -8.52
N ASN A 217 18.36 -27.97 -8.23
CA ASN A 217 17.65 -26.82 -7.62
C ASN A 217 16.62 -26.17 -8.56
N ASP A 218 16.51 -26.64 -9.80
CA ASP A 218 15.43 -26.27 -10.71
C ASP A 218 14.16 -27.04 -10.31
N ILE A 219 13.15 -26.33 -9.81
CA ILE A 219 11.88 -26.92 -9.37
C ILE A 219 11.26 -27.80 -10.46
N LEU A 220 11.43 -27.47 -11.74
CA LEU A 220 10.88 -28.28 -12.82
C LEU A 220 11.51 -29.67 -12.86
N VAL A 221 12.82 -29.75 -12.60
CA VAL A 221 13.58 -31.01 -12.55
C VAL A 221 13.16 -31.82 -11.33
N ASP A 222 13.01 -31.18 -10.17
CA ASP A 222 12.51 -31.84 -8.95
C ASP A 222 11.08 -32.36 -9.16
N THR A 223 10.18 -31.52 -9.69
CA THR A 223 8.77 -31.87 -9.95
C THR A 223 8.61 -33.07 -10.88
N LEU A 224 9.54 -33.26 -11.83
CA LEU A 224 9.54 -34.36 -12.81
C LEU A 224 10.61 -35.43 -12.52
N TYR A 225 11.21 -35.42 -11.33
CA TYR A 225 12.36 -36.25 -10.99
C TYR A 225 12.15 -37.74 -11.28
N SER A 226 11.01 -38.29 -10.83
CA SER A 226 10.66 -39.70 -11.02
C SER A 226 10.54 -40.06 -12.50
N PHE A 227 10.00 -39.16 -13.33
CA PHE A 227 9.93 -39.33 -14.78
C PHE A 227 11.31 -39.27 -15.44
N ILE A 228 12.18 -38.35 -15.01
CA ILE A 228 13.55 -38.26 -15.54
C ILE A 228 14.31 -39.56 -15.28
N HIS A 229 14.13 -40.15 -14.09
CA HIS A 229 14.74 -41.44 -13.73
C HIS A 229 14.26 -42.61 -14.61
N THR A 230 13.05 -42.56 -15.16
CA THR A 230 12.61 -43.58 -16.13
C THR A 230 13.29 -43.42 -17.48
N CYS A 231 13.69 -42.20 -17.86
CA CYS A 231 14.30 -41.89 -19.16
C CYS A 231 15.83 -42.06 -19.21
N LEU A 232 16.52 -41.83 -18.08
CA LEU A 232 17.98 -41.75 -18.03
C LEU A 232 18.68 -42.97 -17.39
N VAL A 233 19.90 -43.25 -17.83
CA VAL A 233 20.82 -44.21 -17.22
C VAL A 233 22.15 -43.53 -16.89
N ARG A 234 22.67 -43.79 -15.68
CA ARG A 234 23.95 -43.23 -15.25
C ARG A 234 25.10 -43.85 -16.06
N LEU A 235 25.97 -43.02 -16.62
CA LEU A 235 27.19 -43.46 -17.30
C LEU A 235 28.31 -43.68 -16.28
N LYS A 236 29.30 -44.51 -16.61
CA LYS A 236 30.43 -44.80 -15.70
C LYS A 236 31.11 -43.48 -15.28
N PRO A 237 31.37 -43.27 -13.98
CA PRO A 237 31.99 -42.03 -13.50
C PRO A 237 33.39 -41.86 -14.13
N LYS A 238 33.66 -40.67 -14.65
CA LYS A 238 35.02 -40.28 -15.06
C LYS A 238 35.85 -40.01 -13.79
N PRO A 239 37.17 -40.28 -13.75
CA PRO A 239 37.95 -40.41 -12.50
C PRO A 239 38.07 -39.19 -11.58
N ASN A 240 37.43 -38.03 -11.84
CA ASN A 240 37.64 -36.79 -11.09
C ASN A 240 36.36 -35.97 -10.77
N ASP A 241 35.16 -36.50 -10.98
CA ASP A 241 33.91 -35.72 -10.82
C ASP A 241 33.08 -36.21 -9.62
N SER A 242 33.24 -35.58 -8.45
CA SER A 242 32.66 -36.05 -7.19
C SER A 242 31.24 -35.52 -6.89
N SER A 243 30.76 -34.50 -7.60
CA SER A 243 29.42 -33.90 -7.38
C SER A 243 28.49 -33.89 -8.61
N VAL A 244 29.04 -34.07 -9.82
CA VAL A 244 28.29 -34.06 -11.08
C VAL A 244 28.35 -35.45 -11.70
N SER A 245 27.19 -36.00 -12.09
CA SER A 245 27.15 -37.27 -12.83
C SER A 245 26.67 -37.05 -14.25
N THR A 246 27.28 -37.80 -15.16
CA THR A 246 26.88 -37.84 -16.57
C THR A 246 25.87 -38.98 -16.77
N PHE A 247 24.78 -38.66 -17.46
CA PHE A 247 23.70 -39.58 -17.79
C PHE A 247 23.54 -39.66 -19.30
N GLY A 248 23.23 -40.86 -19.78
CA GLY A 248 22.77 -41.10 -21.14
C GLY A 248 21.29 -41.44 -21.15
N PHE A 249 20.63 -41.26 -22.28
CA PHE A 249 19.26 -41.73 -22.46
C PHE A 249 19.23 -43.27 -22.57
N LYS A 250 18.22 -43.92 -21.96
CA LYS A 250 18.02 -45.36 -22.12
C LYS A 250 17.70 -45.70 -23.56
N LYS A 251 17.97 -46.95 -23.99
CA LYS A 251 17.64 -47.38 -25.36
C LYS A 251 16.13 -47.33 -25.63
N GLU A 252 15.30 -47.69 -24.65
CA GLU A 252 13.85 -47.67 -24.80
C GLU A 252 13.32 -46.26 -25.09
N PHE A 253 13.99 -45.22 -24.57
CA PHE A 253 13.64 -43.82 -24.78
C PHE A 253 13.50 -43.44 -26.26
N PHE A 254 14.31 -44.05 -27.13
CA PHE A 254 14.35 -43.69 -28.55
C PHE A 254 13.32 -44.44 -29.42
N ASN A 255 12.63 -45.45 -28.85
CA ASN A 255 11.69 -46.31 -29.57
C ASN A 255 10.22 -46.03 -29.20
N GLU A 256 9.97 -45.02 -28.36
CA GLU A 256 8.63 -44.66 -27.88
C GLU A 256 7.83 -43.88 -28.93
N SER A 257 6.50 -44.07 -28.92
CA SER A 257 5.59 -43.33 -29.81
C SER A 257 5.49 -41.86 -29.38
N ASP A 258 5.45 -40.92 -30.34
CA ASP A 258 5.31 -39.47 -30.13
C ASP A 258 4.07 -39.09 -29.29
N SER A 259 3.05 -39.95 -29.23
CA SER A 259 1.86 -39.75 -28.41
C SER A 259 2.06 -40.01 -26.91
N THR A 260 3.10 -40.77 -26.54
CA THR A 260 3.42 -41.08 -25.14
C THR A 260 4.14 -39.91 -24.46
N THR A 261 4.15 -39.87 -23.13
CA THR A 261 4.88 -38.83 -22.40
C THR A 261 6.38 -38.84 -22.71
N THR A 262 6.96 -40.03 -22.84
CA THR A 262 8.37 -40.20 -23.23
C THR A 262 8.63 -39.73 -24.66
N GLY A 263 7.76 -40.06 -25.62
CA GLY A 263 7.88 -39.59 -27.00
C GLY A 263 7.71 -38.08 -27.14
N LYS A 264 6.81 -37.46 -26.34
CA LYS A 264 6.70 -35.99 -26.27
C LYS A 264 7.98 -35.34 -25.73
N PHE A 265 8.58 -35.92 -24.69
CA PHE A 265 9.86 -35.45 -24.15
C PHE A 265 10.99 -35.55 -25.19
N GLN A 266 11.09 -36.69 -25.88
CA GLN A 266 12.03 -36.91 -26.97
C GLN A 266 11.84 -35.90 -28.10
N THR A 267 10.59 -35.66 -28.52
CA THR A 267 10.24 -34.69 -29.56
C THR A 267 10.64 -33.28 -29.16
N ALA A 268 10.42 -32.88 -27.91
CA ALA A 268 10.80 -31.58 -27.40
C ALA A 268 12.33 -31.37 -27.41
N ILE A 269 13.10 -32.37 -26.95
CA ILE A 269 14.58 -32.33 -27.01
C ILE A 269 15.05 -32.21 -28.46
N ARG A 270 14.55 -33.07 -29.35
CA ARG A 270 14.94 -33.08 -30.77
C ARG A 270 14.67 -31.73 -31.42
N LYS A 271 13.46 -31.21 -31.26
CA LYS A 271 13.04 -29.94 -31.86
C LYS A 271 13.93 -28.79 -31.40
N GLU A 272 14.17 -28.65 -30.10
CA GLU A 272 15.00 -27.56 -29.57
C GLU A 272 16.47 -27.71 -29.99
N TYR A 273 17.03 -28.92 -29.89
CA TYR A 273 18.41 -29.19 -30.28
C TYR A 273 18.64 -28.93 -31.77
N GLU A 274 17.70 -29.32 -32.64
CA GLU A 274 17.71 -28.99 -34.06
C GLU A 274 17.70 -27.47 -34.30
N THR A 275 16.89 -26.71 -33.57
CA THR A 275 16.86 -25.25 -33.66
C THR A 275 18.21 -24.65 -33.27
N LEU A 276 18.80 -25.05 -32.13
CA LEU A 276 20.10 -24.57 -31.67
C LEU A 276 21.25 -24.95 -32.62
N ALA A 277 21.20 -26.15 -33.20
CA ALA A 277 22.23 -26.65 -34.11
C ALA A 277 22.16 -26.01 -35.50
N LYS A 278 20.96 -25.67 -36.00
CA LYS A 278 20.76 -24.90 -37.24
C LYS A 278 21.37 -23.51 -37.14
N ASP A 279 21.22 -22.85 -36.00
CA ASP A 279 21.81 -21.53 -35.74
C ASP A 279 23.35 -21.56 -35.72
N LYS A 280 23.99 -22.73 -35.55
CA LYS A 280 25.45 -22.89 -35.50
C LYS A 280 26.04 -23.81 -36.58
N GLN A 281 25.27 -24.20 -37.61
CA GLN A 281 25.69 -25.13 -38.69
C GLN A 281 26.36 -26.44 -38.20
N LYS A 282 25.90 -27.01 -37.07
CA LYS A 282 26.52 -28.18 -36.41
C LYS A 282 25.63 -29.43 -36.35
N TYR A 283 24.63 -29.55 -37.21
CA TYR A 283 23.66 -30.64 -37.11
C TYR A 283 24.16 -31.95 -37.73
N ASP A 284 24.29 -32.99 -36.91
CA ASP A 284 24.39 -34.40 -37.31
C ASP A 284 23.14 -35.12 -36.80
N SER A 285 22.32 -35.68 -37.71
CA SER A 285 21.09 -36.39 -37.37
C SER A 285 21.32 -37.66 -36.53
N ASN A 286 22.54 -38.22 -36.55
CA ASN A 286 22.92 -39.36 -35.72
C ASN A 286 23.41 -38.98 -34.31
N SER A 287 23.51 -37.68 -33.98
CA SER A 287 24.05 -37.19 -32.71
C SER A 287 23.11 -37.38 -31.51
N LEU A 288 21.79 -37.56 -31.74
CA LEU A 288 20.79 -37.70 -30.68
C LEU A 288 21.02 -38.93 -29.77
N TYR A 289 21.53 -40.03 -30.34
CA TYR A 289 21.88 -41.25 -29.60
C TYR A 289 23.13 -41.11 -28.71
N LYS A 290 23.88 -40.01 -28.87
CA LYS A 290 25.13 -39.73 -28.15
C LYS A 290 24.98 -38.54 -27.18
N LEU A 291 23.77 -38.02 -26.99
CA LEU A 291 23.54 -36.91 -26.06
C LEU A 291 23.79 -37.37 -24.63
N GLU A 292 24.82 -36.79 -24.02
CA GLU A 292 25.16 -36.94 -22.61
C GLU A 292 24.67 -35.71 -21.85
N VAL A 293 23.84 -35.90 -20.82
CA VAL A 293 23.38 -34.82 -19.94
C VAL A 293 24.17 -34.88 -18.65
N LYS A 294 24.70 -33.74 -18.19
CA LYS A 294 25.32 -33.63 -16.86
C LYS A 294 24.28 -33.13 -15.87
N ILE A 295 24.11 -33.83 -14.75
CA ILE A 295 23.16 -33.48 -13.69
C ILE A 295 23.88 -33.40 -12.34
N GLU A 296 23.63 -32.35 -11.56
CA GLU A 296 24.12 -32.19 -10.18
C GLU A 296 23.42 -33.20 -9.26
N ILE A 297 24.13 -34.04 -8.49
CA ILE A 297 23.50 -35.01 -7.58
C ILE A 297 23.48 -34.46 -6.15
N LYS A 298 22.31 -34.02 -5.67
CA LYS A 298 22.05 -33.77 -4.25
C LYS A 298 21.21 -34.91 -3.68
N ARG A 299 21.88 -36.03 -3.37
CA ARG A 299 21.34 -37.22 -2.68
C ARG A 299 20.18 -37.93 -3.40
N SER A 300 20.47 -39.08 -4.01
CA SER A 300 19.52 -40.17 -4.38
C SER A 300 19.13 -40.41 -5.85
N PHE A 301 19.85 -39.91 -6.86
CA PHE A 301 19.66 -40.42 -8.25
C PHE A 301 20.06 -41.90 -8.42
N THR A 302 20.48 -42.56 -7.34
CA THR A 302 20.89 -43.96 -7.25
C THR A 302 19.88 -44.85 -6.51
N ALA A 303 18.83 -44.28 -5.91
CA ALA A 303 17.79 -45.07 -5.24
C ALA A 303 16.73 -45.45 -6.28
N THR A 304 16.78 -46.71 -6.74
CA THR A 304 15.73 -47.31 -7.54
C THR A 304 14.37 -47.03 -6.88
N PRO A 305 13.39 -46.39 -7.57
CA PRO A 305 12.05 -46.30 -7.02
C PRO A 305 11.59 -47.73 -6.72
N ASN A 306 11.24 -48.00 -5.46
CA ASN A 306 10.76 -49.32 -5.05
C ASN A 306 9.66 -49.76 -6.02
N LYS A 307 9.84 -50.93 -6.65
CA LYS A 307 9.07 -51.49 -7.78
C LYS A 307 7.56 -51.74 -7.52
N ARG A 308 6.96 -51.13 -6.50
CA ARG A 308 5.51 -51.20 -6.24
C ARG A 308 4.89 -49.82 -6.50
N GLN A 309 4.46 -49.59 -7.73
CA GLN A 309 3.41 -48.62 -8.12
C GLN A 309 3.51 -47.19 -7.56
N ALA A 310 4.71 -46.62 -7.39
CA ALA A 310 4.80 -45.18 -7.16
C ALA A 310 4.37 -44.47 -8.45
N ASN A 311 3.28 -43.67 -8.38
CA ASN A 311 2.84 -42.83 -9.49
C ASN A 311 4.02 -41.94 -9.94
N ILE A 312 4.48 -42.11 -11.19
CA ILE A 312 5.65 -41.42 -11.76
C ILE A 312 5.48 -39.89 -11.73
N PHE A 313 4.24 -39.40 -11.66
CA PHE A 313 3.89 -37.99 -11.63
C PHE A 313 3.34 -37.52 -10.26
N ALA A 314 3.54 -38.26 -9.18
CA ALA A 314 2.99 -37.91 -7.86
C ALA A 314 3.35 -36.48 -7.40
N GLU A 315 4.61 -36.06 -7.59
CA GLU A 315 5.07 -34.72 -7.22
C GLU A 315 4.51 -33.62 -8.15
N PHE A 316 4.42 -33.92 -9.45
CA PHE A 316 3.72 -33.08 -10.41
C PHE A 316 2.24 -32.89 -10.03
N ASP A 317 1.53 -33.97 -9.71
CA ASP A 317 0.12 -33.94 -9.31
C ASP A 317 -0.06 -33.09 -8.04
N GLN A 318 0.84 -33.22 -7.07
CA GLN A 318 0.88 -32.36 -5.89
C GLN A 318 1.05 -30.88 -6.26
N LYS A 319 1.99 -30.55 -7.16
CA LYS A 319 2.19 -29.16 -7.61
C LYS A 319 0.99 -28.60 -8.36
N VAL A 320 0.30 -29.40 -9.17
CA VAL A 320 -0.96 -29.01 -9.80
C VAL A 320 -2.02 -28.69 -8.74
N HIS A 321 -2.14 -29.51 -7.70
CA HIS A 321 -3.09 -29.27 -6.60
C HIS A 321 -2.76 -28.03 -5.77
N GLU A 322 -1.47 -27.77 -5.51
CA GLU A 322 -1.00 -26.55 -4.86
C GLU A 322 -1.34 -25.32 -5.71
N PHE A 323 -1.08 -25.39 -7.02
CA PHE A 323 -1.43 -24.32 -7.95
C PHE A 323 -2.93 -24.06 -8.01
N TYR A 324 -3.78 -25.09 -8.10
CA TYR A 324 -5.24 -24.92 -8.13
C TYR A 324 -5.77 -24.24 -6.87
N ALA A 325 -5.14 -24.50 -5.71
CA ALA A 325 -5.52 -23.86 -4.45
C ALA A 325 -5.02 -22.40 -4.34
N LYS A 326 -3.91 -22.05 -4.98
CA LYS A 326 -3.30 -20.71 -4.89
C LYS A 326 -3.68 -19.77 -6.04
N PHE A 327 -4.04 -20.31 -7.20
CA PHE A 327 -4.37 -19.55 -8.39
C PHE A 327 -5.83 -19.08 -8.38
N LEU A 328 -6.02 -17.78 -8.58
CA LEU A 328 -7.30 -17.12 -8.66
C LEU A 328 -7.44 -16.42 -10.00
N LEU A 329 -8.60 -16.59 -10.62
CA LEU A 329 -8.99 -15.88 -11.81
C LEU A 329 -10.07 -14.85 -11.43
N VAL A 330 -9.73 -13.58 -11.47
CA VAL A 330 -10.63 -12.47 -11.12
C VAL A 330 -11.12 -11.84 -12.42
N CYS A 331 -12.38 -12.12 -12.77
CA CYS A 331 -12.98 -11.72 -14.04
C CYS A 331 -14.08 -10.68 -13.84
N ASN A 332 -14.54 -10.10 -14.95
CA ASN A 332 -15.58 -9.06 -14.97
C ASN A 332 -15.23 -7.81 -14.15
N SER A 333 -13.95 -7.52 -13.93
CA SER A 333 -13.60 -6.25 -13.31
C SER A 333 -14.12 -5.09 -14.14
N SER A 334 -14.33 -3.95 -13.49
CA SER A 334 -14.63 -2.69 -14.16
C SER A 334 -13.52 -2.37 -15.18
N ASN A 335 -13.89 -1.72 -16.29
CA ASN A 335 -12.91 -1.22 -17.26
C ASN A 335 -12.18 0.00 -16.70
N GLU A 336 -11.20 0.49 -17.44
CA GLU A 336 -10.35 1.60 -17.04
C GLU A 336 -11.13 2.84 -16.56
N GLU A 337 -12.13 3.30 -17.32
CA GLU A 337 -12.94 4.48 -16.98
C GLU A 337 -13.79 4.23 -15.72
N ALA A 338 -14.47 3.09 -15.63
CA ALA A 338 -15.28 2.77 -14.46
C ALA A 338 -14.43 2.58 -13.20
N LEU A 339 -13.20 2.06 -13.31
CA LEU A 339 -12.28 1.98 -12.16
C LEU A 339 -11.96 3.36 -11.60
N ARG A 340 -11.78 4.39 -12.45
CA ARG A 340 -11.56 5.77 -11.99
C ARG A 340 -12.76 6.29 -11.20
N GLU A 341 -13.97 6.13 -11.76
CA GLU A 341 -15.20 6.56 -11.08
C GLU A 341 -15.39 5.86 -9.74
N LYS A 342 -15.14 4.55 -9.68
CA LYS A 342 -15.23 3.79 -8.45
C LYS A 342 -14.14 4.17 -7.43
N ALA A 343 -12.91 4.42 -7.87
CA ALA A 343 -11.84 4.89 -6.99
C ALA A 343 -12.21 6.21 -6.31
N MET A 344 -12.87 7.12 -7.03
CA MET A 344 -13.36 8.37 -6.44
C MET A 344 -14.39 8.14 -5.33
N THR A 345 -15.12 7.03 -5.31
CA THR A 345 -16.03 6.68 -4.21
C THR A 345 -15.29 6.18 -2.96
N LEU A 346 -14.08 5.63 -3.14
CA LEU A 346 -13.23 5.14 -2.05
C LEU A 346 -12.34 6.24 -1.45
N LEU A 347 -12.21 7.39 -2.11
CA LEU A 347 -11.47 8.52 -1.54
C LEU A 347 -12.10 8.98 -0.22
N PRO A 348 -11.27 9.37 0.77
CA PRO A 348 -11.76 9.91 2.04
C PRO A 348 -12.74 11.06 1.83
N ARG A 349 -13.75 11.19 2.71
CA ARG A 349 -14.82 12.22 2.58
C ARG A 349 -14.29 13.66 2.54
N TRP A 350 -13.14 13.93 3.16
CA TRP A 350 -12.52 15.24 3.10
C TRP A 350 -11.94 15.59 1.71
N CYS A 351 -11.87 14.63 0.77
CA CYS A 351 -11.54 14.83 -0.64
C CYS A 351 -12.73 15.27 -1.52
N ASN A 352 -13.95 15.39 -0.99
CA ASN A 352 -15.19 15.45 -1.78
C ASN A 352 -15.26 16.54 -2.88
N VAL A 353 -14.56 17.67 -2.73
CA VAL A 353 -14.62 18.79 -3.68
C VAL A 353 -13.64 18.62 -4.84
N GLU A 354 -12.55 17.87 -4.64
CA GLU A 354 -11.41 17.76 -5.55
C GLU A 354 -11.04 16.29 -5.79
N ARG A 355 -12.03 15.38 -5.76
CA ARG A 355 -11.82 13.93 -5.89
C ARG A 355 -11.03 13.56 -7.16
N GLY A 356 -11.31 14.25 -8.27
CA GLY A 356 -10.57 14.07 -9.52
C GLY A 356 -9.10 14.44 -9.38
N THR A 357 -8.79 15.64 -8.88
CA THR A 357 -7.42 16.10 -8.65
C THR A 357 -6.65 15.21 -7.69
N ALA A 358 -7.29 14.76 -6.60
CA ALA A 358 -6.69 13.85 -5.64
C ALA A 358 -6.34 12.49 -6.27
N PHE A 359 -7.26 11.95 -7.07
CA PHE A 359 -7.02 10.74 -7.83
C PHE A 359 -5.89 10.92 -8.84
N ASP A 360 -5.90 12.01 -9.61
CA ASP A 360 -4.89 12.28 -10.64
C ASP A 360 -3.49 12.47 -10.02
N LYS A 361 -3.39 13.12 -8.84
CA LYS A 361 -2.14 13.22 -8.07
C LYS A 361 -1.67 11.85 -7.55
N LEU A 362 -2.56 11.03 -6.97
CA LEU A 362 -2.21 9.64 -6.59
C LEU A 362 -1.71 8.84 -7.78
N GLN A 363 -2.39 8.96 -8.93
CA GLN A 363 -1.99 8.30 -10.16
C GLN A 363 -0.61 8.78 -10.64
N SER A 364 -0.31 10.07 -10.55
CA SER A 364 1.01 10.61 -10.88
C SER A 364 2.11 10.03 -10.00
N VAL A 365 1.88 9.94 -8.69
CA VAL A 365 2.87 9.38 -7.76
C VAL A 365 3.11 7.89 -8.05
N LEU A 366 2.06 7.11 -8.36
CA LEU A 366 2.22 5.72 -8.76
C LEU A 366 2.94 5.58 -10.11
N LEU A 367 2.67 6.48 -11.06
CA LEU A 367 3.37 6.52 -12.34
C LEU A 367 4.86 6.78 -12.14
N ASP A 368 5.24 7.62 -11.19
CA ASP A 368 6.65 7.85 -10.86
C ASP A 368 7.27 6.64 -10.13
N ALA A 369 6.49 5.94 -9.30
CA ALA A 369 6.91 4.66 -8.72
C ALA A 369 7.17 3.58 -9.79
N LEU A 370 6.38 3.52 -10.86
CA LEU A 370 6.62 2.62 -12.00
C LEU A 370 7.92 2.92 -12.76
N LYS A 371 8.35 4.18 -12.80
CA LYS A 371 9.59 4.59 -13.48
C LYS A 371 10.85 4.24 -12.69
N SER A 372 10.72 3.89 -11.41
CA SER A 372 11.83 3.55 -10.53
C SER A 372 12.56 2.29 -11.01
N ASP A 373 13.89 2.25 -10.84
CA ASP A 373 14.69 1.07 -11.18
C ASP A 373 14.45 -0.12 -10.23
N LYS A 374 13.84 0.15 -9.06
CA LYS A 374 13.43 -0.88 -8.09
C LYS A 374 11.98 -0.67 -7.68
N PRO A 375 11.22 -1.75 -7.40
CA PRO A 375 9.86 -1.63 -6.89
C PRO A 375 9.80 -0.76 -5.62
N VAL A 376 8.94 0.26 -5.63
CA VAL A 376 8.75 1.17 -4.51
C VAL A 376 7.65 0.62 -3.60
N PRO A 377 7.94 0.32 -2.31
CA PRO A 377 6.91 -0.11 -1.36
C PRO A 377 5.99 1.05 -0.97
N MET A 378 4.70 0.89 -1.26
CA MET A 378 3.62 1.83 -0.94
C MET A 378 2.80 1.29 0.23
N GLY A 379 3.24 1.61 1.45
CA GLY A 379 2.52 1.30 2.69
C GLY A 379 1.77 2.50 3.27
N LEU A 380 1.31 2.39 4.52
CA LEU A 380 0.54 3.45 5.18
C LEU A 380 1.22 4.83 5.14
N LYS A 381 2.51 4.92 5.50
CA LYS A 381 3.24 6.19 5.53
C LYS A 381 3.33 6.85 4.16
N PHE A 382 3.48 6.04 3.11
CA PHE A 382 3.50 6.53 1.74
C PHE A 382 2.15 7.16 1.38
N VAL A 383 1.05 6.44 1.64
CA VAL A 383 -0.31 6.93 1.37
C VAL A 383 -0.64 8.19 2.18
N GLN A 384 -0.25 8.22 3.45
CA GLN A 384 -0.40 9.40 4.31
C GLN A 384 0.38 10.59 3.76
N GLN A 385 1.63 10.40 3.32
CA GLN A 385 2.44 11.45 2.73
C GLN A 385 1.82 11.96 1.42
N CYS A 386 1.39 11.05 0.53
CA CYS A 386 0.67 11.46 -0.68
C CYS A 386 -0.55 12.31 -0.32
N PHE A 387 -1.27 11.96 0.74
CA PHE A 387 -2.43 12.73 1.17
C PHE A 387 -2.09 14.05 1.90
N VAL A 388 -0.87 14.21 2.40
CA VAL A 388 -0.36 15.50 2.89
C VAL A 388 0.04 16.38 1.70
N ASP A 389 0.70 15.81 0.68
CA ASP A 389 1.23 16.53 -0.48
C ASP A 389 0.14 16.92 -1.49
N ILE A 390 -0.94 16.14 -1.55
CA ILE A 390 -2.14 16.57 -2.24
C ILE A 390 -2.70 17.74 -1.45
N GLU A 391 -2.54 18.95 -2.00
CA GLU A 391 -3.31 20.13 -1.57
C GLU A 391 -4.79 19.76 -1.56
N PHE A 392 -5.32 19.44 -0.37
CA PHE A 392 -6.72 19.09 -0.20
C PHE A 392 -7.51 20.28 0.24
N LYS A 393 -8.53 20.60 -0.56
CA LYS A 393 -9.57 21.57 -0.27
C LYS A 393 -8.95 22.96 -0.14
N GLN A 394 -9.41 23.88 -0.99
CA GLN A 394 -9.31 25.31 -0.71
C GLN A 394 -9.60 25.65 0.76
N ASN A 395 -10.49 24.92 1.45
CA ASN A 395 -10.80 25.19 2.86
C ASN A 395 -9.71 24.81 3.87
N ILE A 396 -8.94 23.72 3.72
CA ILE A 396 -7.86 23.42 4.70
C ILE A 396 -6.67 24.33 4.42
N GLY A 397 -6.27 24.47 3.15
CA GLY A 397 -5.23 25.43 2.75
C GLY A 397 -5.60 26.87 3.14
N ARG A 398 -6.85 27.29 2.96
CA ARG A 398 -7.35 28.60 3.41
C ARG A 398 -7.42 28.70 4.93
N LEU A 399 -7.72 27.63 5.66
CA LEU A 399 -7.63 27.62 7.13
C LEU A 399 -6.19 27.79 7.60
N MET A 400 -5.22 27.13 6.95
CA MET A 400 -3.79 27.31 7.21
C MET A 400 -3.37 28.76 6.95
N SER A 401 -3.68 29.29 5.76
CA SER A 401 -3.38 30.68 5.39
C SER A 401 -4.04 31.68 6.35
N PHE A 402 -5.32 31.51 6.70
CA PHE A 402 -5.99 32.37 7.68
C PHE A 402 -5.39 32.27 9.07
N SER A 403 -4.95 31.08 9.48
CA SER A 403 -4.26 30.88 10.74
C SER A 403 -2.91 31.60 10.74
N GLU A 404 -2.13 31.52 9.66
CA GLU A 404 -0.85 32.20 9.52
C GLU A 404 -0.99 33.73 9.47
N GLU A 405 -1.96 34.24 8.70
CA GLU A 405 -2.30 35.66 8.67
C GLU A 405 -2.68 36.16 10.06
N TYR A 406 -3.53 35.41 10.78
CA TYR A 406 -3.93 35.74 12.14
C TYR A 406 -2.71 35.76 13.07
N LEU A 407 -1.90 34.70 13.10
CA LEU A 407 -0.71 34.62 13.94
C LEU A 407 0.30 35.72 13.64
N SER A 408 0.49 36.07 12.37
CA SER A 408 1.35 37.17 11.95
C SER A 408 0.83 38.51 12.44
N SER A 409 -0.50 38.73 12.38
CA SER A 409 -1.12 39.93 12.92
C SER A 409 -0.94 40.05 14.45
N LEU A 410 -1.00 38.93 15.18
CA LEU A 410 -0.77 38.90 16.63
C LEU A 410 0.67 39.28 16.97
N ARG A 411 1.66 38.75 16.22
CA ARG A 411 3.08 39.08 16.41
C ARG A 411 3.36 40.57 16.22
N LEU A 412 2.70 41.19 15.24
CA LEU A 412 2.84 42.64 15.01
C LEU A 412 2.17 43.45 16.13
N LYS A 413 0.92 43.12 16.46
CA LYS A 413 0.11 43.87 17.43
C LYS A 413 0.67 43.80 18.86
N HIS A 414 1.12 42.62 19.27
CA HIS A 414 1.54 42.34 20.65
C HIS A 414 3.04 42.09 20.78
N SER A 415 3.84 42.63 19.86
CA SER A 415 5.31 42.44 19.81
C SER A 415 6.03 42.79 21.12
N GLN A 416 5.41 43.63 21.96
CA GLN A 416 5.95 44.07 23.25
C GLN A 416 5.58 43.16 24.42
N VAL A 417 4.81 42.09 24.22
CA VAL A 417 4.32 41.21 25.29
C VAL A 417 4.95 39.83 25.22
N GLU A 418 6.16 39.66 25.76
CA GLU A 418 6.84 38.36 25.79
C GLU A 418 6.84 37.75 27.19
N VAL A 419 6.11 36.64 27.37
CA VAL A 419 6.01 35.97 28.68
C VAL A 419 7.21 35.05 28.90
N HIS A 420 7.78 35.06 30.10
CA HIS A 420 8.93 34.23 30.42
C HIS A 420 8.57 32.74 30.28
N PRO A 421 9.38 31.93 29.55
CA PRO A 421 9.06 30.53 29.28
C PRO A 421 8.79 29.67 30.53
N GLN A 422 9.38 30.03 31.67
CA GLN A 422 9.19 29.32 32.94
C GLN A 422 7.74 29.40 33.46
N TYR A 423 7.05 30.52 33.25
CA TYR A 423 5.66 30.68 33.67
C TYR A 423 4.73 29.99 32.70
N LEU A 424 5.03 30.09 31.39
CA LEU A 424 4.32 29.33 30.36
C LEU A 424 4.37 27.82 30.60
N LYS A 425 5.51 27.29 31.06
CA LYS A 425 5.67 25.86 31.40
C LYS A 425 4.89 25.41 32.63
N ARG A 426 4.51 26.34 33.52
CA ARG A 426 3.74 26.04 34.74
C ARG A 426 2.23 26.05 34.52
N SER A 427 1.75 26.51 33.36
CA SER A 427 0.32 26.59 33.08
C SER A 427 -0.33 25.20 32.93
N SER A 428 -1.61 25.13 33.26
CA SER A 428 -2.42 23.91 33.11
C SER A 428 -2.57 23.53 31.64
N VAL A 429 -2.59 24.52 30.74
CA VAL A 429 -2.54 24.32 29.28
C VAL A 429 -1.26 23.61 28.86
N HIS A 430 -0.11 24.03 29.38
CA HIS A 430 1.17 23.39 29.02
C HIS A 430 1.20 21.93 29.48
N ALA A 431 0.70 21.63 30.68
CA ALA A 431 0.54 20.25 31.15
C ALA A 431 -0.38 19.42 30.22
N PHE A 432 -1.49 20.01 29.76
CA PHE A 432 -2.38 19.39 28.77
C PHE A 432 -1.66 19.13 27.43
N LEU A 433 -0.84 20.07 26.95
CA LEU A 433 -0.06 19.95 25.72
C LEU A 433 1.03 18.87 25.81
N GLN A 434 1.73 18.76 26.95
CA GLN A 434 2.81 17.78 27.15
C GLN A 434 2.32 16.34 27.32
N ASN A 435 1.06 16.14 27.75
CA ASN A 435 0.51 14.80 27.90
C ASN A 435 0.25 14.14 26.53
N LYS A 436 1.15 13.26 26.07
CA LYS A 436 1.05 12.59 24.75
C LYS A 436 -0.18 11.68 24.60
N SER A 437 -0.70 11.16 25.70
CA SER A 437 -1.91 10.32 25.73
C SER A 437 -3.21 11.13 25.87
N ALA A 438 -3.12 12.41 26.23
CA ALA A 438 -4.30 13.25 26.36
C ALA A 438 -4.85 13.64 24.99
N PHE A 439 -6.13 13.38 24.80
CA PHE A 439 -6.98 14.04 23.82
C PHE A 439 -8.13 14.68 24.59
N GLY A 440 -8.63 15.80 24.12
CA GLY A 440 -9.71 16.50 24.80
C GLY A 440 -9.86 17.93 24.35
N VAL A 441 -10.79 18.62 25.01
CA VAL A 441 -10.98 20.06 24.88
C VAL A 441 -10.47 20.71 26.14
N TYR A 442 -9.53 21.64 26.00
CA TYR A 442 -9.13 22.57 27.06
C TYR A 442 -9.81 23.91 26.83
N GLN A 443 -10.44 24.47 27.87
CA GLN A 443 -11.01 25.83 27.82
C GLN A 443 -9.95 26.78 28.37
N PHE A 444 -9.40 27.61 27.50
CA PHE A 444 -8.48 28.69 27.84
C PHE A 444 -9.32 29.92 28.19
N ASP A 445 -9.68 30.01 29.47
CA ASP A 445 -10.49 31.09 30.01
C ASP A 445 -9.57 32.17 30.59
N SER A 446 -9.68 33.41 30.09
CA SER A 446 -8.86 34.54 30.54
C SER A 446 -9.66 35.85 30.59
N LEU A 447 -9.26 36.76 31.50
CA LEU A 447 -9.72 38.16 31.50
C LEU A 447 -9.12 38.98 30.36
N LEU A 448 -8.02 38.51 29.77
CA LEU A 448 -7.35 39.17 28.66
C LEU A 448 -8.25 39.18 27.42
N ASP A 449 -8.02 40.14 26.53
CA ASP A 449 -8.68 40.08 25.23
C ASP A 449 -8.27 38.80 24.46
N MET A 450 -9.12 38.36 23.53
CA MET A 450 -8.86 37.11 22.78
C MET A 450 -7.59 37.17 21.94
N THR A 451 -7.20 38.35 21.43
CA THR A 451 -6.00 38.49 20.59
C THR A 451 -4.74 38.29 21.42
N LEU A 452 -4.69 38.86 22.62
CA LEU A 452 -3.58 38.69 23.54
C LEU A 452 -3.54 37.27 24.13
N SER A 453 -4.69 36.73 24.53
CA SER A 453 -4.81 35.33 24.98
C SER A 453 -4.27 34.37 23.92
N SER A 454 -4.63 34.59 22.65
CA SER A 454 -4.12 33.82 21.51
C SER A 454 -2.61 34.00 21.31
N TYR A 455 -2.08 35.21 21.55
CA TYR A 455 -0.64 35.49 21.43
C TYR A 455 0.18 34.78 22.51
N ILE A 456 -0.29 34.80 23.76
CA ILE A 456 0.32 34.05 24.87
C ILE A 456 0.24 32.54 24.60
N LEU A 457 -0.91 32.05 24.13
CA LEU A 457 -1.06 30.65 23.74
C LEU A 457 -0.12 30.27 22.59
N MET A 458 0.08 31.14 21.60
CA MET A 458 1.07 30.94 20.53
C MET A 458 2.49 30.79 21.11
N GLN A 459 2.86 31.64 22.08
CA GLN A 459 4.16 31.51 22.77
C GLN A 459 4.25 30.14 23.49
N MET A 460 3.20 29.66 24.16
CA MET A 460 3.19 28.33 24.79
C MET A 460 3.34 27.18 23.80
N LEU A 461 2.65 27.26 22.66
CA LEU A 461 2.67 26.23 21.62
C LEU A 461 4.05 26.12 20.98
N SER A 462 4.75 27.25 20.82
CA SER A 462 6.13 27.28 20.34
C SER A 462 7.09 26.50 21.25
N LEU A 463 6.86 26.48 22.57
CA LEU A 463 7.65 25.68 23.52
C LEU A 463 7.38 24.17 23.41
N SER A 464 6.28 23.77 22.77
CA SER A 464 5.85 22.38 22.66
C SER A 464 6.18 21.77 21.29
N ASN A 465 6.86 22.49 20.39
CA ASN A 465 7.15 22.10 19.01
C ASN A 465 5.92 21.53 18.26
N CYS A 466 4.75 22.10 18.54
CA CYS A 466 3.49 21.70 17.92
C CYS A 466 2.96 22.86 17.08
N ASP A 467 2.72 22.61 15.80
CA ASP A 467 1.94 23.56 15.01
C ASP A 467 0.47 23.45 15.42
N THR A 468 -0.20 24.60 15.37
CA THR A 468 -1.63 24.70 15.65
C THR A 468 -2.33 25.38 14.48
N LEU A 469 -3.59 25.03 14.28
CA LEU A 469 -4.48 25.80 13.42
C LEU A 469 -5.42 26.63 14.27
N PHE A 470 -5.47 27.93 14.01
CA PHE A 470 -6.44 28.85 14.60
C PHE A 470 -7.69 28.90 13.73
N VAL A 471 -8.82 28.52 14.31
CA VAL A 471 -10.14 28.51 13.69
C VAL A 471 -11.01 29.56 14.38
N ASP A 472 -11.22 30.69 13.70
CA ASP A 472 -12.08 31.76 14.18
C ASP A 472 -13.56 31.43 13.95
N SER A 473 -14.29 31.20 15.04
CA SER A 473 -15.71 30.82 14.96
C SER A 473 -16.59 31.93 14.39
N ALA A 474 -16.19 33.19 14.55
CA ALA A 474 -16.97 34.35 14.08
C ALA A 474 -17.00 34.47 12.55
N LYS A 475 -16.05 33.81 11.85
CA LYS A 475 -16.00 33.78 10.37
C LYS A 475 -17.05 32.84 9.76
N TYR A 476 -17.83 32.12 10.57
CA TYR A 476 -18.82 31.16 10.12
C TYR A 476 -20.25 31.60 10.44
N GLN A 477 -21.12 31.55 9.44
CA GLN A 477 -22.49 32.07 9.52
C GLN A 477 -23.38 31.29 10.50
N THR A 478 -23.09 30.00 10.76
CA THR A 478 -23.83 29.15 11.70
C THR A 478 -22.91 28.18 12.45
N GLY A 479 -23.30 27.79 13.68
CA GLY A 479 -22.57 26.80 14.48
C GLY A 479 -22.52 25.40 13.86
N GLU A 480 -23.55 25.00 13.11
CA GLU A 480 -23.59 23.72 12.39
C GLU A 480 -22.55 23.64 11.26
N TYR A 481 -22.29 24.77 10.59
CA TYR A 481 -21.26 24.86 9.57
C TYR A 481 -19.85 24.72 10.17
N MET A 482 -19.60 25.35 11.32
CA MET A 482 -18.35 25.22 12.07
C MET A 482 -18.10 23.77 12.53
N ALA A 483 -19.12 23.11 13.09
CA ALA A 483 -19.00 21.70 13.53
C ALA A 483 -18.65 20.77 12.36
N THR A 484 -19.22 21.00 11.18
CA THR A 484 -18.93 20.24 9.96
C THR A 484 -17.49 20.47 9.47
N ILE A 485 -17.01 21.71 9.50
CA ILE A 485 -15.61 22.04 9.15
C ILE A 485 -14.65 21.38 10.13
N LEU A 486 -14.91 21.51 11.43
CA LEU A 486 -14.08 20.93 12.47
C LEU A 486 -14.05 19.40 12.37
N GLN A 487 -15.19 18.75 12.10
CA GLN A 487 -15.24 17.31 11.86
C GLN A 487 -14.37 16.90 10.66
N ASN A 488 -14.44 17.63 9.55
CA ASN A 488 -13.63 17.34 8.36
C ASN A 488 -12.13 17.53 8.63
N LEU A 489 -11.75 18.61 9.33
CA LEU A 489 -10.37 18.91 9.69
C LEU A 489 -9.79 17.85 10.63
N LEU A 490 -10.50 17.52 11.70
CA LEU A 490 -10.08 16.49 12.66
C LEU A 490 -9.96 15.11 12.01
N SER A 491 -10.91 14.76 11.14
CA SER A 491 -10.86 13.51 10.38
C SER A 491 -9.65 13.46 9.45
N TYR A 492 -9.32 14.57 8.79
CA TYR A 492 -8.13 14.68 7.95
C TYR A 492 -6.86 14.50 8.78
N LEU A 493 -6.67 15.32 9.83
CA LEU A 493 -5.46 15.30 10.66
C LEU A 493 -5.21 13.92 11.29
N LYS A 494 -6.27 13.22 11.70
CA LYS A 494 -6.19 11.86 12.21
C LYS A 494 -5.81 10.85 11.12
N ALA A 495 -6.46 10.92 9.95
CA ALA A 495 -6.23 9.97 8.87
C ALA A 495 -4.80 10.06 8.33
N VAL A 496 -4.32 11.27 8.04
CA VAL A 496 -2.97 11.51 7.50
C VAL A 496 -1.88 11.53 8.57
N ASN A 497 -2.26 11.51 9.86
CA ASN A 497 -1.35 11.70 10.99
C ASN A 497 -0.39 12.88 10.77
N HIS A 498 -0.96 14.06 10.49
CA HIS A 498 -0.23 15.24 10.00
C HIS A 498 1.05 15.49 10.82
N PRO A 499 2.22 15.68 10.18
CA PRO A 499 3.51 15.64 10.88
C PRO A 499 3.65 16.72 11.96
N THR A 500 3.18 17.94 11.69
CA THR A 500 3.41 19.09 12.58
C THR A 500 2.16 19.57 13.33
N ILE A 501 1.01 19.65 12.66
CA ILE A 501 -0.25 20.09 13.25
C ILE A 501 -0.84 19.01 14.17
N LYS A 502 -0.75 19.24 15.49
CA LYS A 502 -1.23 18.31 16.54
C LYS A 502 -2.30 18.91 17.46
N VAL A 503 -2.54 20.22 17.34
CA VAL A 503 -3.50 20.96 18.17
C VAL A 503 -4.37 21.83 17.27
N ILE A 504 -5.65 21.95 17.59
CA ILE A 504 -6.55 22.92 16.99
C ILE A 504 -6.94 23.94 18.05
N THR A 505 -6.79 25.22 17.73
CA THR A 505 -7.27 26.32 18.57
C THR A 505 -8.52 26.92 17.96
N VAL A 506 -9.61 26.96 18.72
CA VAL A 506 -10.89 27.55 18.30
C VAL A 506 -11.07 28.86 19.07
N LEU A 507 -11.34 29.94 18.35
CA LEU A 507 -11.54 31.27 18.91
C LEU A 507 -13.01 31.65 18.86
N GLY A 508 -13.52 32.24 19.94
CA GLY A 508 -14.86 32.81 19.97
C GLY A 508 -15.62 32.44 21.23
N LYS A 509 -16.89 32.84 21.28
CA LYS A 509 -17.79 32.51 22.39
C LYS A 509 -18.61 31.29 22.01
N HIS A 510 -18.53 30.22 22.80
CA HIS A 510 -19.23 28.97 22.56
C HIS A 510 -20.20 28.65 23.69
N ASP A 511 -21.37 28.13 23.32
CA ASP A 511 -22.29 27.57 24.30
C ASP A 511 -21.86 26.16 24.75
N GLN A 512 -22.48 25.68 25.82
CA GLN A 512 -22.16 24.36 26.37
C GLN A 512 -22.45 23.22 25.38
N VAL A 513 -23.43 23.42 24.49
CA VAL A 513 -23.79 22.45 23.44
C VAL A 513 -22.63 22.29 22.45
N SER A 514 -22.07 23.40 21.98
CA SER A 514 -20.94 23.46 21.05
C SER A 514 -19.68 22.87 21.68
N ILE A 515 -19.38 23.22 22.93
CA ILE A 515 -18.25 22.65 23.69
C ILE A 515 -18.39 21.13 23.83
N ASN A 516 -19.58 20.63 24.16
CA ASN A 516 -19.82 19.20 24.28
C ASN A 516 -19.69 18.48 22.93
N ALA A 517 -20.11 19.11 21.82
CA ALA A 517 -19.89 18.58 20.48
C ALA A 517 -18.39 18.50 20.14
N MET A 518 -17.61 19.54 20.47
CA MET A 518 -16.15 19.54 20.30
C MET A 518 -15.48 18.43 21.13
N LYS A 519 -15.92 18.21 22.38
CA LYS A 519 -15.42 17.11 23.24
C LYS A 519 -15.67 15.74 22.60
N LYS A 520 -16.87 15.53 22.03
CA LYS A 520 -17.19 14.29 21.30
C LYS A 520 -16.30 14.09 20.08
N LEU A 521 -16.08 15.14 19.28
CA LEU A 521 -15.21 15.09 18.10
C LEU A 521 -13.74 14.84 18.48
N SER A 522 -13.23 15.55 19.47
CA SER A 522 -11.87 15.38 20.00
C SER A 522 -11.62 13.95 20.46
N LYS A 523 -12.56 13.35 21.22
CA LYS A 523 -12.48 11.94 21.63
C LYS A 523 -12.51 10.99 20.44
N LYS A 524 -13.42 11.22 19.48
CA LYS A 524 -13.55 10.38 18.28
C LYS A 524 -12.28 10.34 17.45
N TYR A 525 -11.62 11.48 17.26
CA TYR A 525 -10.43 11.58 16.41
C TYR A 525 -9.11 11.56 17.18
N CYS A 526 -9.14 11.44 18.51
CA CYS A 526 -7.97 11.47 19.39
C CYS A 526 -7.10 12.73 19.18
N GLN A 527 -7.73 13.90 19.13
CA GLN A 527 -7.07 15.18 18.87
C GLN A 527 -7.24 16.15 20.03
N LYS A 528 -6.27 17.05 20.22
CA LYS A 528 -6.35 18.13 21.21
C LYS A 528 -7.01 19.37 20.60
N ILE A 529 -7.96 19.93 21.33
CA ILE A 529 -8.62 21.18 20.98
C ILE A 529 -8.45 22.14 22.15
N ILE A 530 -8.07 23.38 21.86
CA ILE A 530 -8.07 24.48 22.81
C ILE A 530 -9.14 25.45 22.38
N VAL A 531 -10.05 25.83 23.27
CA VAL A 531 -11.07 26.84 23.03
C VAL A 531 -10.65 28.09 23.79
N VAL A 532 -10.44 29.20 23.10
CA VAL A 532 -10.02 30.46 23.71
C VAL A 532 -11.23 31.37 23.86
N GLU A 533 -11.60 31.68 25.10
CA GLU A 533 -12.73 32.54 25.41
C GLU A 533 -12.30 33.69 26.33
N LYS A 534 -12.85 34.89 26.05
CA LYS A 534 -12.75 36.01 26.98
C LYS A 534 -13.85 35.89 28.03
N VAL A 535 -13.47 35.90 29.30
CA VAL A 535 -14.41 35.92 30.43
C VAL A 535 -14.55 37.36 30.94
N SER A 536 -15.79 37.77 31.28
CA SER A 536 -16.10 39.12 31.74
C SER A 536 -16.17 39.27 33.27
N GLY A 537 -15.73 38.26 34.04
CA GLY A 537 -15.78 38.26 35.50
C GLY A 537 -14.74 37.33 36.13
N ASP A 538 -14.59 37.41 37.46
CA ASP A 538 -13.51 36.78 38.23
C ASP A 538 -13.62 35.25 38.37
N THR A 539 -14.71 34.67 37.88
CA THR A 539 -14.94 33.22 37.89
C THR A 539 -15.33 32.74 36.50
N PRO A 540 -14.66 31.69 35.97
CA PRO A 540 -15.02 31.10 34.69
C PRO A 540 -16.43 30.49 34.75
N PRO A 541 -17.24 30.58 33.67
CA PRO A 541 -18.65 30.17 33.67
C PRO A 541 -18.88 28.70 34.08
N ASN A 542 -17.86 27.86 33.90
CA ASN A 542 -17.92 26.41 34.07
C ASN A 542 -17.05 25.87 35.22
N GLY A 543 -16.47 26.75 36.06
CA GLY A 543 -15.62 26.34 37.20
C GLY A 543 -14.27 25.70 36.81
N GLY A 544 -13.80 25.95 35.59
CA GLY A 544 -12.49 25.50 35.10
C GLY A 544 -11.31 26.31 35.66
N PRO A 545 -10.06 25.88 35.41
CA PRO A 545 -8.88 26.68 35.74
C PRO A 545 -8.83 27.94 34.88
N MET A 546 -8.79 29.10 35.52
CA MET A 546 -8.61 30.40 34.86
C MET A 546 -7.12 30.71 34.71
N GLU A 547 -6.70 31.19 33.54
CA GLU A 547 -5.30 31.51 33.27
C GLU A 547 -5.01 32.98 33.62
N TRP A 548 -4.15 33.18 34.62
CA TRP A 548 -3.75 34.50 35.12
C TRP A 548 -2.32 34.82 34.70
N TYR A 549 -2.12 36.05 34.21
CA TYR A 549 -0.81 36.58 33.86
C TYR A 549 -0.61 37.93 34.56
N PHE A 550 0.55 38.09 35.16
CA PHE A 550 0.95 39.26 35.93
C PHE A 550 2.14 39.95 35.23
N GLY A 551 2.40 41.21 35.59
CA GLY A 551 3.52 41.98 35.04
C GLY A 551 4.87 41.25 35.17
N ASN A 552 5.14 40.66 36.33
CA ASN A 552 6.33 39.87 36.63
C ASN A 552 6.46 38.58 35.80
N ASN A 553 5.42 38.19 35.05
CA ASN A 553 5.50 37.07 34.12
C ASN A 553 6.08 37.49 32.77
N VAL A 554 6.10 38.78 32.44
CA VAL A 554 6.66 39.33 31.20
C VAL A 554 8.19 39.45 31.35
N LYS A 555 8.94 39.21 30.27
CA LYS A 555 10.39 39.41 30.27
C LYS A 555 10.74 40.87 30.54
N HIS A 556 11.82 41.12 31.28
CA HIS A 556 12.26 42.47 31.64
C HIS A 556 12.45 43.41 30.44
N GLU A 557 12.97 42.90 29.31
CA GLU A 557 13.16 43.70 28.09
C GLU A 557 11.82 44.12 27.47
N ALA A 558 10.86 43.20 27.40
CA ALA A 558 9.50 43.45 26.91
C ALA A 558 8.76 44.42 27.85
N TRP A 559 8.86 44.20 29.17
CA TRP A 559 8.37 45.10 30.20
C TRP A 559 8.92 46.53 30.01
N SER A 560 10.24 46.66 29.89
CA SER A 560 10.90 47.95 29.66
C SER A 560 10.44 48.62 28.37
N GLN A 561 10.12 47.85 27.32
CA GLN A 561 9.59 48.38 26.06
C GLN A 561 8.13 48.84 26.16
N MET A 562 7.28 48.15 26.92
CA MET A 562 5.88 48.54 27.14
C MET A 562 5.76 49.93 27.79
N PHE A 563 6.73 50.31 28.63
CA PHE A 563 6.74 51.58 29.37
C PHE A 563 7.67 52.65 28.78
N LYS A 564 8.31 52.41 27.62
CA LYS A 564 9.27 53.35 27.02
C LYS A 564 8.65 54.63 26.45
N VAL A 565 7.33 54.67 26.23
CA VAL A 565 6.65 55.71 25.44
C VAL A 565 5.37 56.26 26.11
N ASN A 566 4.99 55.76 27.29
CA ASN A 566 3.67 56.04 27.88
C ASN A 566 3.81 56.80 29.21
N ASP A 567 3.77 58.13 29.11
CA ASP A 567 3.50 59.00 30.25
C ASP A 567 1.99 59.30 30.32
N LEU A 568 1.38 59.12 31.49
CA LEU A 568 -0.03 59.45 31.70
C LEU A 568 -0.14 60.87 32.26
N LEU A 569 -1.05 61.67 31.69
CA LEU A 569 -1.38 62.98 32.22
C LEU A 569 -2.48 62.82 33.28
N LEU A 570 -2.07 62.62 34.52
CA LEU A 570 -2.97 62.48 35.66
C LEU A 570 -3.04 63.80 36.41
N PHE A 571 -4.24 64.35 36.55
CA PHE A 571 -4.50 65.57 37.34
C PHE A 571 -3.61 66.77 36.96
N GLY A 572 -3.27 66.92 35.67
CA GLY A 572 -2.42 68.01 35.17
C GLY A 572 -0.91 67.78 35.32
N THR A 573 -0.48 66.62 35.83
CA THR A 573 0.94 66.22 35.94
C THR A 573 1.25 65.01 35.07
N VAL A 574 2.35 65.09 34.34
CA VAL A 574 2.89 63.98 33.53
C VAL A 574 3.58 63.01 34.48
N SER A 575 3.01 61.82 34.66
CA SER A 575 3.56 60.77 35.51
C SER A 575 3.95 59.56 34.67
N PRO A 576 5.18 59.04 34.80
CA PRO A 576 5.60 57.85 34.09
C PRO A 576 4.82 56.64 34.63
N LEU A 577 4.19 55.86 33.75
CA LEU A 577 3.39 54.69 34.15
C LEU A 577 4.19 53.69 34.99
N SER A 578 5.49 53.59 34.75
CA SER A 578 6.40 52.69 35.48
C SER A 578 6.51 53.00 36.98
N GLY A 579 6.08 54.17 37.42
CA GLY A 579 5.99 54.53 38.85
C GLY A 579 4.60 54.28 39.47
N ILE A 580 3.60 53.88 38.68
CA ILE A 580 2.21 53.67 39.11
C ILE A 580 1.85 52.18 39.12
N VAL A 581 2.45 51.43 38.21
CA VAL A 581 2.21 50.01 37.97
C VAL A 581 3.17 49.15 38.79
N ASP A 582 2.66 48.13 39.49
CA ASP A 582 3.45 47.09 40.16
C ASP A 582 3.64 45.87 39.22
N GLU A 583 4.77 45.19 39.33
CA GLU A 583 4.99 43.91 38.63
C GLU A 583 4.02 42.81 39.10
N ALA A 584 3.41 42.96 40.29
CA ALA A 584 2.36 42.06 40.79
C ALA A 584 0.98 42.31 40.15
N ASP A 585 0.80 43.39 39.37
CA ASP A 585 -0.49 43.72 38.76
C ASP A 585 -0.85 42.77 37.62
N ASN A 586 -2.15 42.57 37.43
CA ASN A 586 -2.69 41.73 36.35
C ASN A 586 -2.41 42.38 34.98
N LEU A 587 -1.86 41.60 34.04
CA LEU A 587 -1.55 42.04 32.69
C LEU A 587 -2.76 42.65 31.95
N SER A 588 -3.99 42.19 32.25
CA SER A 588 -5.21 42.76 31.66
C SER A 588 -5.45 44.21 32.10
N PHE A 589 -5.22 44.49 33.38
CA PHE A 589 -5.31 45.82 33.96
C PHE A 589 -4.22 46.74 33.42
N LEU A 590 -2.98 46.23 33.33
CA LEU A 590 -1.84 46.98 32.80
C LEU A 590 -2.03 47.41 31.35
N LEU A 591 -2.53 46.51 30.51
CA LEU A 591 -2.79 46.82 29.11
C LEU A 591 -4.00 47.74 28.93
N ALA A 592 -4.99 47.68 29.82
CA ALA A 592 -6.08 48.65 29.82
C ALA A 592 -5.57 50.06 30.15
N LEU A 593 -4.63 50.19 31.09
CA LEU A 593 -3.99 51.47 31.42
C LEU A 593 -3.13 52.03 30.28
N LEU A 594 -2.41 51.15 29.56
CA LEU A 594 -1.58 51.53 28.41
C LEU A 594 -2.38 51.90 27.15
N ALA A 595 -3.68 51.59 27.12
CA ALA A 595 -4.59 51.91 26.02
C ALA A 595 -5.41 53.20 26.25
N LEU A 596 -5.30 53.81 27.43
CA LEU A 596 -5.81 55.15 27.76
C LEU A 596 -4.85 56.22 27.25
#